data_AF-A0A1I3GBB0-F1
#
_entry.id   AF-A0A1I3GBB0-F1
#
_cell.length_a   1.000
_cell.length_b   1.000
_cell.length_c   1.000
_cell.angle_alpha   90.00
_cell.angle_beta   90.00
_cell.angle_gamma   90.00
#
_symmetry.space_group_name_H-M   'P 1'
#
loop_
_entity.id
_entity.type
_entity.pdbx_description
1 polymer ?
#
loop_
_entity_poly.entity_id
_entity_poly.type
_entity_poly.pdbx_seq_one_letter_code
_entity_poly.pdbx_strand_id
1 'polypeptide(L)'
;MKTRIMTLLAVLMMGLSSICMAHVSGGSIDGMINTSVGPKVAIYTCEGYSVGTIVEYPGDYPLEDHDVIEALNGGYLTQVGYVSVKDLRTGSSGNVFRIDAVGLSEYTAKAWLANGGSF
;
A
#
# COMPACT_ATOMS: atom_id res chain seq x y z
N MET A 1 -30.85 25.61 -24.54
CA MET A 1 -30.81 24.68 -23.39
C MET A 1 -29.87 23.49 -23.59
N LYS A 2 -29.83 22.83 -24.77
CA LYS A 2 -28.95 21.67 -25.04
C LYS A 2 -27.44 21.90 -24.78
N THR A 3 -26.90 23.05 -25.15
CA THR A 3 -25.45 23.33 -25.04
C THR A 3 -24.96 23.44 -23.60
N ARG A 4 -25.79 24.01 -22.69
CA ARG A 4 -25.44 24.21 -21.28
C ARG A 4 -25.40 22.89 -20.49
N ILE A 5 -26.22 21.91 -20.89
CA ILE A 5 -26.26 20.58 -20.27
C ILE A 5 -25.00 19.79 -20.63
N MET A 6 -24.52 19.88 -21.88
CA MET A 6 -23.28 19.21 -22.30
C MET A 6 -22.04 19.75 -21.60
N THR A 7 -21.97 21.06 -21.38
CA THR A 7 -20.84 21.66 -20.64
C THR A 7 -20.84 21.20 -19.18
N LEU A 8 -22.01 21.13 -18.54
CA LEU A 8 -22.14 20.64 -17.18
C LEU A 8 -21.70 19.17 -17.04
N LEU A 9 -22.10 18.34 -18.01
CA LEU A 9 -21.75 16.92 -18.04
C LEU A 9 -20.23 16.71 -18.20
N ALA A 10 -19.59 17.51 -19.06
CA ALA A 10 -18.14 17.44 -19.28
C ALA A 10 -17.36 17.84 -18.02
N VAL A 11 -17.80 18.90 -17.31
CA VAL A 11 -17.18 19.33 -16.05
C VAL A 11 -17.38 18.29 -14.94
N LEU A 12 -18.56 17.64 -14.89
CA LEU A 12 -18.83 16.58 -13.93
C LEU A 12 -17.96 15.34 -14.20
N MET A 13 -17.82 14.94 -15.47
CA MET A 13 -16.98 13.81 -15.89
C MET A 13 -15.49 14.06 -15.59
N MET A 14 -15.00 15.28 -15.84
CA MET A 14 -13.62 15.67 -15.49
C MET A 14 -13.40 15.70 -13.97
N GLY A 15 -14.38 16.13 -13.18
CA GLY A 15 -14.32 16.09 -11.71
C GLY A 15 -14.35 14.67 -11.15
N LEU A 16 -15.14 13.77 -11.75
CA LEU A 16 -15.23 12.37 -11.36
C LEU A 16 -13.98 11.56 -11.71
N SER A 17 -13.32 11.86 -12.84
CA SER A 17 -12.04 11.22 -13.19
C SER A 17 -10.91 11.51 -12.19
N SER A 18 -10.94 12.68 -11.52
CA SER A 18 -9.99 13.01 -10.47
C SER A 18 -10.22 12.22 -9.17
N ILE A 19 -11.46 11.77 -8.93
CA ILE A 19 -11.84 10.97 -7.76
C ILE A 19 -11.47 9.50 -7.96
N CYS A 20 -11.45 9.01 -9.21
CA CYS A 20 -11.00 7.65 -9.54
C CYS A 20 -9.49 7.41 -9.35
N MET A 21 -8.71 8.41 -8.95
CA MET A 21 -7.27 8.29 -8.65
C MET A 21 -6.98 8.58 -7.18
N ALA A 22 -7.89 8.23 -6.27
CA ALA A 22 -7.57 8.10 -4.85
C ALA A 22 -6.73 6.83 -4.62
N HIS A 23 -5.55 6.76 -5.24
CA HIS A 23 -4.58 5.71 -4.97
C HIS A 23 -4.26 5.71 -3.48
N VAL A 24 -4.29 4.52 -2.89
CA VAL A 24 -4.34 4.36 -1.44
C VAL A 24 -2.93 4.49 -0.87
N SER A 25 -2.65 5.63 -0.24
CA SER A 25 -1.42 5.84 0.52
C SER A 25 -1.43 5.07 1.84
N GLY A 26 -2.60 4.77 2.41
CA GLY A 26 -2.75 4.09 3.70
C GLY A 26 -2.97 2.59 3.62
N GLY A 27 -2.62 1.88 4.69
CA GLY A 27 -2.87 0.45 4.82
C GLY A 27 -2.61 -0.05 6.24
N SER A 28 -2.82 -1.34 6.46
CA SER A 28 -2.43 -2.01 7.69
C SER A 28 -1.62 -3.25 7.37
N ILE A 29 -0.57 -3.50 8.14
CA ILE A 29 0.14 -4.77 8.07
C ILE A 29 -0.83 -5.87 8.52
N ASP A 30 -0.96 -6.91 7.72
CA ASP A 30 -1.82 -8.05 7.98
C ASP A 30 -1.02 -9.32 7.67
N GLY A 31 0.00 -9.56 8.49
CA GLY A 31 0.92 -10.68 8.41
C GLY A 31 2.35 -10.25 8.11
N MET A 32 3.27 -10.78 8.91
CA MET A 32 4.72 -10.63 8.71
C MET A 32 5.42 -11.97 8.92
N ILE A 33 6.48 -12.20 8.15
CA ILE A 33 7.42 -13.29 8.40
C ILE A 33 8.86 -12.81 8.23
N ASN A 34 9.78 -13.39 8.99
CA ASN A 34 11.21 -13.11 8.82
C ASN A 34 11.81 -14.12 7.84
N THR A 35 12.53 -13.63 6.83
CA THR A 35 13.24 -14.47 5.85
C THR A 35 14.71 -14.10 5.79
N SER A 36 15.52 -14.94 5.16
CA SER A 36 16.97 -14.70 5.00
C SER A 36 17.31 -13.44 4.19
N VAL A 37 16.37 -12.94 3.38
CA VAL A 37 16.54 -11.74 2.54
C VAL A 37 15.89 -10.48 3.13
N GLY A 38 15.30 -10.59 4.33
CA GLY A 38 14.61 -9.51 5.03
C GLY A 38 13.20 -9.89 5.47
N PRO A 39 12.56 -9.09 6.36
CA PRO A 39 11.17 -9.29 6.73
C PRO A 39 10.25 -9.12 5.51
N LYS A 40 9.29 -10.04 5.36
CA LYS A 40 8.25 -10.01 4.33
C LYS A 40 6.92 -9.67 4.98
N VAL A 41 6.11 -8.87 4.30
CA VAL A 41 4.86 -8.35 4.84
C VAL A 41 3.74 -8.49 3.83
N ALA A 42 2.54 -8.77 4.33
CA ALA A 42 1.30 -8.52 3.60
C ALA A 42 0.65 -7.27 4.19
N ILE A 43 0.12 -6.43 3.31
CA ILE A 43 -0.43 -5.13 3.63
C ILE A 43 -1.85 -5.10 3.08
N TYR A 44 -2.81 -4.94 3.97
CA TYR A 44 -4.19 -4.72 3.59
C TYR A 44 -4.40 -3.25 3.23
N THR A 45 -5.02 -3.01 2.08
CA THR A 45 -5.45 -1.70 1.58
C THR A 45 -6.91 -1.79 1.13
N CYS A 46 -7.57 -0.66 0.87
CA CYS A 46 -8.95 -0.71 0.35
C CYS A 46 -9.06 -1.23 -1.10
N GLU A 47 -7.95 -1.35 -1.84
CA GLU A 47 -7.89 -1.95 -3.18
C GLU A 47 -7.55 -3.45 -3.16
N GLY A 48 -7.36 -4.03 -1.97
CA GLY A 48 -6.94 -5.42 -1.77
C GLY A 48 -5.59 -5.52 -1.08
N TYR A 49 -4.92 -6.65 -1.25
CA TYR A 49 -3.64 -6.91 -0.59
C TYR A 49 -2.46 -6.52 -1.47
N SER A 50 -1.48 -5.87 -0.85
CA SER A 50 -0.13 -5.73 -1.37
C SER A 50 0.82 -6.60 -0.56
N VAL A 51 1.87 -7.09 -1.20
CA VAL A 51 2.93 -7.85 -0.52
C VAL A 51 4.27 -7.22 -0.83
N GLY A 52 5.18 -7.26 0.14
CA GLY A 52 6.47 -6.62 -0.03
C GLY A 52 7.52 -7.09 0.95
N THR A 53 8.72 -6.59 0.72
CA THR A 53 9.90 -6.85 1.54
C THR A 53 10.33 -5.58 2.23
N ILE A 54 10.60 -5.63 3.52
CA ILE A 54 11.18 -4.49 4.24
C ILE A 54 12.68 -4.48 3.98
N VAL A 55 13.15 -3.39 3.36
CA VAL A 55 14.54 -3.23 2.88
C VAL A 55 15.38 -2.49 3.92
N GLU A 56 14.80 -1.46 4.54
CA GLU A 56 15.44 -0.68 5.59
C GLU A 56 14.52 -0.61 6.81
N TYR A 57 15.11 -0.87 7.97
CA TYR A 57 14.40 -1.06 9.24
C TYR A 57 15.18 -0.37 10.38
N PRO A 58 14.67 0.72 10.97
CA PRO A 58 15.21 1.27 12.19
C PRO A 58 14.93 0.29 13.33
N GLY A 59 15.98 -0.26 13.95
CA GLY A 59 15.85 -1.25 15.03
C GLY A 59 15.11 -0.75 16.27
N ASP A 60 14.95 0.58 16.39
CA ASP A 60 14.41 1.24 17.57
C ASP A 60 12.86 1.21 17.60
N TYR A 61 12.23 1.11 16.43
CA TYR A 61 10.78 1.14 16.25
C TYR A 61 10.34 0.08 15.24
N PRO A 62 10.36 -1.20 15.66
CA PRO A 62 9.97 -2.27 14.78
C PRO A 62 8.51 -2.16 14.36
N LEU A 63 8.24 -2.37 13.08
CA LEU A 63 6.90 -2.60 12.57
C LEU A 63 6.38 -3.96 13.06
N GLU A 64 5.13 -3.98 13.46
CA GLU A 64 4.44 -5.15 14.00
C GLU A 64 3.23 -5.50 13.15
N ASP A 65 2.71 -6.71 13.35
CA ASP A 65 1.45 -7.10 12.74
C ASP A 65 0.33 -6.16 13.21
N HIS A 66 -0.59 -5.82 12.31
CA HIS A 66 -1.67 -4.85 12.52
C HIS A 66 -1.25 -3.38 12.67
N ASP A 67 0.03 -3.03 12.50
CA ASP A 67 0.42 -1.63 12.45
C ASP A 67 -0.24 -0.92 11.26
N VAL A 68 -0.81 0.25 11.55
CA VAL A 68 -1.39 1.12 10.53
C VAL A 68 -0.28 1.99 9.96
N ILE A 69 -0.12 1.93 8.64
CA ILE A 69 0.96 2.57 7.93
C ILE A 69 0.45 3.51 6.84
N GLU A 70 1.26 4.51 6.52
CA GLU A 70 1.01 5.43 5.41
C GLU A 70 2.27 5.58 4.56
N ALA A 71 2.11 5.48 3.25
CA ALA A 71 3.13 5.79 2.27
C ALA A 71 3.44 7.30 2.26
N LEU A 72 4.73 7.61 2.29
CA LEU A 72 5.24 8.97 2.32
C LEU A 72 5.62 9.46 0.92
N ASN A 73 5.80 10.78 0.80
CA ASN A 73 6.38 11.46 -0.36
C ASN A 73 5.68 11.14 -1.70
N GLY A 74 4.36 10.98 -1.68
CA GLY A 74 3.56 10.68 -2.88
C GLY A 74 3.69 9.24 -3.39
N GLY A 75 4.25 8.33 -2.58
CA GLY A 75 4.21 6.90 -2.85
C GLY A 75 2.84 6.28 -2.56
N TYR A 76 2.64 5.06 -3.07
CA TYR A 76 1.40 4.31 -2.91
C TYR A 76 1.71 2.88 -2.47
N LEU A 77 0.96 2.37 -1.49
CA LEU A 77 1.06 0.97 -1.08
C LEU A 77 0.47 0.02 -2.13
N THR A 78 -0.28 0.57 -3.09
CA THR A 78 -0.91 -0.15 -4.19
C THR A 78 -0.12 -0.07 -5.49
N GLN A 79 1.15 0.35 -5.43
CA GLN A 79 2.08 0.34 -6.57
C GLN A 79 3.33 -0.50 -6.27
N VAL A 80 3.77 -1.30 -7.25
CA VAL A 80 5.03 -2.06 -7.19
C VAL A 80 6.22 -1.09 -7.22
N GLY A 81 7.21 -1.32 -6.36
CA GLY A 81 8.40 -0.48 -6.26
C GLY A 81 8.78 -0.15 -4.83
N TYR A 82 9.69 0.81 -4.68
CA TYR A 82 10.15 1.26 -3.37
C TYR A 82 9.23 2.35 -2.82
N VAL A 83 8.78 2.17 -1.59
CA VAL A 83 7.94 3.12 -0.88
C VAL A 83 8.47 3.33 0.54
N SER A 84 8.60 4.58 0.94
CA SER A 84 8.86 4.93 2.33
C SER A 84 7.55 4.94 3.09
N VAL A 85 7.52 4.37 4.28
CA VAL A 85 6.31 4.31 5.11
C VAL A 85 6.53 4.97 6.46
N LYS A 86 5.42 5.48 6.98
CA LYS A 86 5.27 5.96 8.34
C LYS A 86 4.37 5.00 9.10
N ASP A 87 4.81 4.57 10.26
CA ASP A 87 3.93 3.93 11.24
C ASP A 87 3.11 5.03 11.93
N LEU A 88 1.79 4.95 11.81
CA LEU A 88 0.87 5.92 12.39
C LEU A 88 0.70 5.74 13.89
N ARG A 89 1.02 4.56 14.44
CA ARG A 89 0.95 4.29 15.89
C ARG A 89 2.08 4.98 16.63
N THR A 90 3.32 4.78 16.19
CA THR A 90 4.50 5.40 16.84
C THR A 90 4.85 6.78 16.27
N GLY A 91 4.36 7.11 15.07
CA GLY A 91 4.73 8.31 14.33
C GLY A 91 6.08 8.20 13.61
N SER A 92 6.78 7.07 13.76
CA SER A 92 8.09 6.81 13.17
C SER A 92 8.01 6.75 11.65
N SER A 93 8.96 7.39 10.98
CA SER A 93 9.02 7.50 9.52
C SER A 93 10.39 7.06 9.02
N GLY A 94 10.44 6.45 7.83
CA GLY A 94 11.71 6.11 7.17
C GLY A 94 11.94 4.62 6.92
N ASN A 95 11.00 3.76 7.32
CA ASN A 95 10.98 2.37 6.87
C ASN A 95 10.81 2.33 5.35
N VAL A 96 11.61 1.52 4.65
CA VAL A 96 11.52 1.37 3.19
C VAL A 96 11.01 -0.02 2.85
N PHE A 97 9.88 -0.08 2.18
CA PHE A 97 9.34 -1.31 1.60
C PHE A 97 9.67 -1.37 0.12
N ARG A 98 10.00 -2.56 -0.37
CA ARG A 98 9.89 -2.91 -1.78
C ARG A 98 8.62 -3.71 -1.96
N ILE A 99 7.58 -3.07 -2.50
CA ILE A 99 6.33 -3.72 -2.86
C ILE A 99 6.60 -4.61 -4.07
N ASP A 100 6.36 -5.91 -3.91
CA ASP A 100 6.66 -6.93 -4.90
C ASP A 100 5.42 -7.24 -5.77
N ALA A 101 4.21 -7.13 -5.21
CA ALA A 101 2.94 -7.28 -5.93
C ALA A 101 1.78 -6.57 -5.20
N VAL A 102 0.71 -6.25 -5.93
CA VAL A 102 -0.43 -5.44 -5.48
C VAL A 102 -1.76 -6.00 -6.03
N GLY A 103 -2.89 -5.61 -5.44
CA GLY A 103 -4.22 -6.02 -5.90
C GLY A 103 -4.51 -7.50 -5.73
N LEU A 104 -3.87 -8.15 -4.74
CA LEU A 104 -4.02 -9.56 -4.46
C LEU A 104 -5.26 -9.83 -3.60
N SER A 105 -5.78 -11.06 -3.69
CA SER A 105 -6.70 -11.57 -2.67
C SER A 105 -5.97 -11.85 -1.37
N GLU A 106 -6.70 -11.84 -0.25
CA GLU A 106 -6.18 -12.24 1.06
C GLU A 106 -5.50 -13.62 0.97
N TYR A 107 -6.20 -14.60 0.38
CA TYR A 107 -5.68 -15.96 0.21
C TYR A 107 -4.32 -15.97 -0.51
N THR A 108 -4.19 -15.24 -1.62
CA THR A 108 -2.94 -15.17 -2.39
C THR A 108 -1.83 -14.51 -1.59
N ALA A 109 -2.11 -13.41 -0.89
CA ALA A 109 -1.11 -12.70 -0.09
C ALA A 109 -0.63 -13.56 1.10
N LYS A 110 -1.54 -14.24 1.80
CA LYS A 110 -1.21 -15.15 2.90
C LYS A 110 -0.45 -16.38 2.40
N ALA A 111 -0.78 -16.92 1.23
CA ALA A 111 -0.03 -18.02 0.61
C ALA A 111 1.40 -17.59 0.24
N TRP A 112 1.56 -16.39 -0.32
CA TRP A 112 2.88 -15.82 -0.62
C TRP A 112 3.74 -15.66 0.64
N LEU A 113 3.15 -15.17 1.75
CA LEU A 113 3.83 -15.12 3.04
C LEU A 113 4.21 -16.54 3.51
N ALA A 114 3.28 -17.50 3.48
CA ALA A 114 3.56 -18.88 3.89
C ALA A 114 4.69 -19.53 3.07
N ASN A 115 4.87 -19.12 1.81
CA ASN A 115 5.94 -19.56 0.92
C ASN A 115 7.24 -18.73 1.04
N GLY A 116 7.47 -18.07 2.18
CA GLY A 116 8.73 -17.33 2.39
C GLY A 116 8.83 -16.03 1.58
N GLY A 117 7.71 -15.46 1.16
CA GLY A 117 7.68 -14.25 0.33
C GLY A 117 8.02 -14.53 -1.14
N SER A 118 7.48 -15.64 -1.68
CA SER A 118 7.62 -16.04 -3.08
C SER A 118 6.31 -16.61 -3.63
N PHE A 119 6.07 -16.43 -4.94
CA PHE A 119 4.93 -17.01 -5.66
C PHE A 119 5.21 -18.44 -6.08
#